data_AF-A0A947CL12-F1
#
_entry.id   AF-A0A947CL12-F1
#
_cell.length_a   1.000
_cell.length_b   1.000
_cell.length_c   1.000
_cell.angle_alpha   90.00
_cell.angle_beta   90.00
_cell.angle_gamma   90.00
#
_symmetry.space_group_name_H-M   'P 1'
#
loop_
_entity.id
_entity.type
_entity.pdbx_description
1 polymer ?
#
loop_
_entity_poly.entity_id
_entity_poly.type
_entity_poly.pdbx_seq_one_letter_code
_entity_poly.pdbx_strand_id
1 'polypeptide(L)' 'MRRYFFEVIALVLMGGSIVFFRECVDYLARRDYIAALILMLIGISVITVGKEMARLALVQRE' A
#
# COMPACT_ATOMS: atom_id res chain seq x y z
N MET A 1 -21.80 3.66 -9.01
CA MET A 1 -20.84 4.58 -8.36
C MET A 1 -19.85 3.90 -7.41
N ARG A 2 -20.24 3.02 -6.47
CA ARG A 2 -19.28 2.34 -5.54
C ARG A 2 -18.19 1.48 -6.21
N ARG A 3 -18.46 0.87 -7.37
CA ARG A 3 -17.49 0.04 -8.10
C ARG A 3 -16.27 0.85 -8.54
N TYR A 4 -16.50 2.07 -9.06
CA TYR A 4 -15.44 3.02 -9.35
C TYR A 4 -14.67 3.45 -8.09
N PHE A 5 -15.34 3.56 -6.94
CA PHE A 5 -14.68 3.95 -5.69
C PHE A 5 -13.66 2.89 -5.23
N PHE A 6 -14.03 1.60 -5.27
CA PHE A 6 -13.11 0.51 -4.96
C PHE A 6 -11.98 0.36 -5.99
N GLU A 7 -12.29 0.56 -7.26
CA GLU A 7 -11.32 0.47 -8.35
C GLU A 7 -10.29 1.60 -8.29
N VAL A 8 -10.72 2.82 -7.94
CA VAL A 8 -9.84 3.97 -7.68
C VAL A 8 -8.99 3.74 -6.43
N ILE A 9 -9.56 3.23 -5.33
CA ILE A 9 -8.79 2.90 -4.13
C ILE A 9 -7.75 1.82 -4.43
N ALA A 10 -8.10 0.78 -5.19
CA ALA A 10 -7.17 -0.27 -5.59
C ALA A 10 -6.03 0.27 -6.47
N LEU A 11 -6.34 1.17 -7.41
CA LEU A 11 -5.35 1.85 -8.23
C LEU A 11 -4.43 2.75 -7.40
N VAL A 12 -4.98 3.50 -6.45
CA VAL A 12 -4.21 4.34 -5.52
C VAL A 12 -3.33 3.48 -4.62
N LEU A 13 -3.83 2.33 -4.14
CA LEU A 13 -3.02 1.41 -3.35
C LEU A 13 -1.88 0.81 -4.16
N MET A 14 -2.14 0.38 -5.40
CA MET A 14 -1.11 -0.15 -6.29
C MET A 14 -0.06 0.92 -6.61
N GLY A 15 -0.50 2.14 -6.98
CA GLY A 15 0.41 3.26 -7.23
C GLY A 15 1.22 3.65 -5.99
N GLY A 16 0.55 3.74 -4.83
CA GLY A 16 1.19 4.01 -3.55
C GLY A 16 2.22 2.95 -3.17
N SER A 17 1.93 1.67 -3.39
CA SER A 17 2.86 0.57 -3.12
C SER A 17 4.13 0.67 -3.97
N ILE A 18 4.01 1.06 -5.25
CA ILE A 18 5.15 1.24 -6.16
C ILE A 18 6.02 2.43 -5.71
N VAL A 19 5.40 3.55 -5.32
CA VAL A 19 6.12 4.74 -4.81
C VAL A 19 6.83 4.42 -3.51
N PHE A 20 6.15 3.76 -2.56
CA PHE A 20 6.75 3.32 -1.30
C PHE A 20 7.94 2.38 -1.53
N PHE A 21 7.81 1.45 -2.48
CA PHE A 21 8.90 0.54 -2.82
C PHE A 21 10.11 1.30 -3.38
N ARG A 22 9.88 2.24 -4.30
CA ARG A 22 10.95 3.08 -4.86
C ARG A 22 11.66 3.89 -3.76
N GLU A 23 10.90 4.51 -2.87
CA GLU A 23 11.48 5.31 -1.78
C GLU A 23 12.27 4.44 -0.80
N CYS A 24 11.79 3.23 -0.52
CA CYS A 24 12.50 2.27 0.32
C CYS A 24 13.88 1.90 -0.26
N VAL A 25 13.93 1.70 -1.58
CA VAL A 25 15.18 1.42 -2.30
C VAL A 25 16.12 2.63 -2.29
N ASP A 26 15.61 3.86 -2.43
CA ASP A 26 16.45 5.08 -2.36
C ASP A 26 17.03 5.29 -0.95
N TYR A 27 16.23 5.10 0.11
CA TYR A 27 16.72 5.15 1.49
C TYR A 27 17.76 4.07 1.79
N LEU A 28 17.55 2.86 1.27
CA LEU A 28 18.52 1.77 1.41
C LEU A 28 19.83 2.09 0.66
N ALA A 29 19.75 2.69 -0.53
CA ALA A 29 20.91 3.13 -1.30
C ALA A 29 21.71 4.23 -0.59
N ARG A 30 21.05 5.09 0.18
CA ARG A 30 21.68 6.11 1.03
C ARG A 30 22.29 5.56 2.33
N ARG A 31 22.28 4.22 2.53
CA ARG A 31 22.66 3.52 3.78
C ARG A 31 21.82 3.95 5.00
N ASP A 32 20.64 4.50 4.75
CA ASP A 32 19.76 4.98 5.81
C ASP A 32 18.83 3.85 6.26
N TYR A 33 19.42 2.86 6.96
CA TYR A 33 18.74 1.61 7.34
C TYR A 33 17.54 1.83 8.26
N ILE A 34 17.57 2.87 9.11
CA ILE A 34 16.46 3.22 10.00
C ILE A 34 15.26 3.70 9.17
N ALA A 35 15.50 4.58 8.19
CA ALA A 35 14.46 5.06 7.29
C ALA A 35 13.85 3.91 6.49
N ALA A 36 14.68 3.02 5.94
CA ALA A 36 14.22 1.83 5.22
C ALA A 36 13.36 0.90 6.11
N LEU A 37 13.75 0.70 7.38
CA LEU A 37 13.00 -0.13 8.31
C LEU A 37 11.64 0.48 8.69
N ILE A 38 11.60 1.79 8.94
CA ILE A 38 10.35 2.52 9.19
C ILE A 38 9.45 2.45 7.96
N LEU A 39 10.01 2.66 6.76
CA LEU A 39 9.23 2.63 5.52
C LEU A 39 8.67 1.24 5.24
N MET A 40 9.42 0.19 5.54
CA MET A 40 8.96 -1.20 5.47
C MET A 40 7.79 -1.45 6.43
N LEU A 41 7.84 -0.96 7.67
CA LEU A 41 6.72 -1.08 8.61
C LEU A 41 5.47 -0.35 8.10
N ILE A 42 5.63 0.87 7.57
CA ILE A 42 4.53 1.61 6.96
C ILE A 42 3.94 0.82 5.78
N GLY A 43 4.79 0.24 4.93
CA GLY A 43 4.36 -0.61 3.83
C GLY A 43 3.51 -1.81 4.28
N ILE A 44 3.93 -2.51 5.35
CA ILE A 44 3.18 -3.63 5.93
C ILE A 44 1.81 -3.16 6.45
N SER A 45 1.75 -2.01 7.14
CA SER A 45 0.50 -1.43 7.61
C SER A 45 -0.46 -1.09 6.45
N VAL A 46 0.07 -0.49 5.37
CA VAL A 46 -0.72 -0.15 4.17
C VAL A 46 -1.27 -1.40 3.50
N ILE A 47 -0.46 -2.45 3.35
CA ILE A 47 -0.91 -3.75 2.78
C ILE A 47 -2.00 -4.37 3.66
N THR A 48 -1.84 -4.32 4.98
CA THR A 48 -2.83 -4.88 5.93
C THR A 48 -4.18 -4.17 5.80
N VAL A 49 -4.19 -2.84 5.79
CA VAL A 49 -5.41 -2.04 5.59
C VAL A 49 -6.01 -2.30 4.21
N GLY A 50 -5.16 -2.38 3.17
CA GLY A 50 -5.59 -2.73 1.82
C GLY A 50 -6.30 -4.09 1.74
N LYS A 51 -5.77 -5.09 2.44
CA LYS A 51 -6.35 -6.44 2.50
C LYS A 51 -7.72 -6.44 3.17
N GLU A 52 -7.88 -5.72 4.29
CA GLU A 52 -9.19 -5.60 4.97
C GLU A 52 -10.20 -4.84 4.10
N MET A 53 -9.79 -3.77 3.44
CA MET A 53 -10.64 -3.03 2.50
C MET A 53 -11.07 -3.91 1.32
N ALA A 54 -10.14 -4.68 0.74
CA ALA A 54 -10.45 -5.63 -0.33
C ALA A 54 -11.40 -6.75 0.15
N ARG A 55 -11.23 -7.22 1.37
CA ARG A 55 -12.10 -8.22 1.99
C ARG A 55 -13.52 -7.69 2.19
N LEU A 56 -13.66 -6.46 2.69
CA LEU A 56 -14.96 -5.78 2.80
C LEU A 56 -15.61 -5.57 1.43
N ALA A 57 -14.82 -5.27 0.40
CA ALA A 57 -15.29 -5.15 -0.98
C ALA A 57 -15.86 -6.46 -1.53
N LEU A 58 -15.19 -7.58 -1.23
CA LEU A 58 -15.59 -8.91 -1.68
C LEU A 58 -16.82 -9.43 -0.94
N VAL A 59 -16.89 -9.24 0.39
CA VAL A 59 -18.03 -9.66 1.22
C VAL A 59 -19.31 -8.89 0.86
N GLN A 60 -19.23 -7.60 0.50
CA GLN A 60 -20.40 -6.84 0.03
C GLN A 60 -20.84 -7.19 -1.40
N ARG A 61 -20.12 -8.10 -2.07
CA ARG A 61 -20.40 -8.51 -3.45
C ARG A 61 -21.23 -9.80 -3.54
N GLU A 62 -21.41 -10.52 -2.42
CA GLU A 62 -22.41 -11.58 -2.22
C GLU A 62 -23.70 -10.99 -1.64
#